data_AF-A0A832NL18-F1
#
_entry.id   AF-A0A832NL18-F1
#
_cell.length_a   1.000
_cell.length_b   1.000
_cell.length_c   1.000
_cell.angle_alpha   90.00
_cell.angle_beta   90.00
_cell.angle_gamma   90.00
#
_symmetry.space_group_name_H-M   'P 1'
#
loop_
_entity.id
_entity.type
_entity.pdbx_description
1 polymer ?
#
loop_
_entity_poly.entity_id
_entity_poly.type
_entity_poly.pdbx_seq_one_letter_code
_entity_poly.pdbx_strand_id
1 'polypeptide(L)'
;MQPRAAYGSAGFLCGVAAANRRGRRLPLPRFWGGRRGKRVNRATGPFTGVIPRRFLLITGTFLLSVLLYVDRACISTAKEAITGDLSLSKEQWSWVLAAFAFGYALFQTPAGVLADRLGGRAVLAAIVTAWSVFTGLTAAAWNFVSLLVIRFLFGAGEAGAFPGMARVVYSWIPVRERGMVKGINFSGSRIGAALAMPGVAWLIHHLGWQLSFTLLMATGFVWSALWWAWFRDDPTQRQGLSRTELDYILKNRQDPERAAAPPEPLRVRSLLGSGNLWLMMTQYFGSNFTFFFSLTWLYPYVQTKYHLNAVDAGFYAMVPVLSGAAGNIVSGALVDMLYR
;
A
#
# COMPACT_ATOMS: atom_id res chain seq x y z
N MET A 1 24.53 -36.83 38.60
CA MET A 1 25.32 -35.75 38.00
C MET A 1 24.38 -34.69 37.45
N GLN A 2 24.42 -33.54 38.11
CA GLN A 2 23.79 -32.23 37.87
C GLN A 2 24.89 -31.22 38.33
N PRO A 3 24.82 -29.88 38.12
CA PRO A 3 23.83 -29.07 37.41
C PRO A 3 24.37 -27.78 36.68
N ARG A 4 23.41 -27.01 36.10
CA ARG A 4 23.21 -25.53 36.13
C ARG A 4 24.05 -24.54 35.28
N ALA A 5 23.33 -23.90 34.35
CA ALA A 5 22.99 -22.46 34.21
C ALA A 5 23.98 -21.35 34.67
N ALA A 6 24.16 -20.34 33.80
CA ALA A 6 24.33 -18.94 34.22
C ALA A 6 23.85 -17.95 33.13
N TYR A 7 23.02 -17.01 33.57
CA TYR A 7 22.63 -15.75 32.90
C TYR A 7 23.83 -14.80 32.79
N GLY A 8 23.80 -13.89 31.81
CA GLY A 8 24.78 -12.81 31.69
C GLY A 8 24.39 -11.71 30.70
N SER A 9 23.53 -10.80 31.13
CA SER A 9 23.29 -9.47 30.57
C SER A 9 24.55 -8.61 30.55
N ALA A 10 24.80 -7.84 29.47
CA ALA A 10 25.38 -6.48 29.54
C ALA A 10 25.63 -5.85 28.15
N GLY A 11 25.04 -4.66 27.93
CA GLY A 11 25.78 -3.46 27.52
C GLY A 11 26.39 -3.41 26.11
N PHE A 12 25.63 -2.89 25.14
CA PHE A 12 26.18 -2.30 23.92
C PHE A 12 26.56 -0.85 24.19
N LEU A 13 27.84 -0.54 24.42
CA LEU A 13 28.40 0.82 24.34
C LEU A 13 29.91 0.79 24.05
N CYS A 14 30.33 1.73 23.18
CA CYS A 14 31.70 2.14 22.85
C CYS A 14 32.56 1.11 22.08
N GLY A 15 33.34 1.47 21.06
CA GLY A 15 33.75 2.76 20.53
C GLY A 15 34.99 2.47 19.69
N VAL A 16 34.91 2.62 18.37
CA VAL A 16 36.08 2.41 17.50
C VAL A 16 36.70 3.77 17.22
N ALA A 17 37.67 4.15 18.05
CA ALA A 17 38.64 5.18 17.75
C ALA A 17 39.91 4.52 17.22
N ALA A 18 40.08 4.50 15.90
CA ALA A 18 41.34 4.12 15.27
C ALA A 18 42.19 5.37 15.06
N ALA A 19 43.26 5.51 15.85
CA ALA A 19 44.27 6.54 15.70
C ALA A 19 45.25 6.15 14.58
N ASN A 20 45.45 7.04 13.58
CA ASN A 20 46.50 6.89 12.58
C ASN A 20 47.74 7.71 12.98
N ARG A 21 48.91 7.05 12.98
CA ARG A 21 50.24 7.59 13.27
C ARG A 21 50.72 8.46 12.10
N ARG A 22 50.37 9.74 12.10
CA ARG A 22 51.09 10.82 11.38
C ARG A 22 50.60 12.15 11.94
N GLY A 23 51.47 12.87 12.66
CA GLY A 23 51.16 14.11 13.37
C GLY A 23 50.79 15.30 12.46
N ARG A 24 49.59 15.26 11.87
CA ARG A 24 48.93 16.45 11.30
C ARG A 24 47.60 16.63 12.00
N ARG A 25 47.48 17.72 12.78
CA ARG A 25 46.19 18.17 13.32
C ARG A 25 45.29 18.56 12.15
N LEU A 26 44.24 17.77 11.89
CA LEU A 26 43.15 18.19 11.01
C LEU A 26 42.38 19.33 11.71
N PRO A 27 42.08 20.45 11.04
CA PRO A 27 41.26 21.49 11.65
C PRO A 27 39.83 20.95 11.81
N LEU A 28 39.34 20.96 13.06
CA LEU A 28 37.94 20.72 13.36
C LEU A 28 37.07 21.76 12.63
N PRO A 29 35.99 21.38 11.93
CA PRO A 29 35.10 22.35 11.35
C PRO A 29 34.41 23.12 12.48
N ARG A 30 34.62 24.45 12.51
CA ARG A 30 33.90 25.41 13.36
C ARG A 30 32.41 25.45 12.97
N PHE A 31 31.65 24.45 13.38
CA PHE A 31 30.19 24.50 13.41
C PHE A 31 29.75 25.28 14.64
N TRP A 32 29.88 26.61 14.60
CA TRP A 32 29.06 27.58 15.33
C TRP A 32 29.59 28.99 15.03
N GLY A 33 29.33 29.44 13.81
CA GLY A 33 29.40 30.85 13.43
C GLY A 33 27.99 31.31 13.14
N GLY A 34 27.38 32.06 14.06
CA GLY A 34 26.04 32.59 13.93
C GLY A 34 25.92 33.54 12.74
N ARG A 35 25.47 33.02 11.59
CA ARG A 35 24.85 33.86 10.56
C ARG A 35 23.41 34.10 10.97
N ARG A 36 23.10 35.32 11.43
CA ARG A 36 21.73 35.84 11.51
C ARG A 36 21.09 35.78 10.12
N GLY A 37 20.47 34.64 9.80
CA GLY A 37 19.59 34.53 8.65
C GLY A 37 18.41 35.47 8.83
N LYS A 38 18.16 36.32 7.84
CA LYS A 38 16.93 37.12 7.74
C LYS A 38 15.74 36.19 7.96
N ARG A 39 14.92 36.47 8.99
CA ARG A 39 13.63 35.80 9.17
C ARG A 39 12.83 36.01 7.90
N VAL A 40 12.68 34.96 7.11
CA VAL A 40 11.65 34.91 6.07
C VAL A 40 10.33 34.97 6.83
N ASN A 41 9.65 36.10 6.75
CA ASN A 41 8.28 36.22 7.24
C ASN A 41 7.46 35.12 6.55
N ARG A 42 7.09 34.09 7.31
CA ARG A 42 5.99 33.21 6.93
C ARG A 42 4.77 34.11 6.86
N ALA A 43 4.37 34.48 5.65
CA ALA A 43 3.03 34.98 5.41
C ALA A 43 2.07 33.84 5.72
N THR A 44 1.70 33.69 6.98
CA THR A 44 0.53 32.93 7.40
C THR A 44 -0.67 33.74 6.97
N GLY A 45 -1.03 33.60 5.69
CA GLY A 45 -2.34 34.01 5.22
C GLY A 45 -3.41 33.31 6.07
N PRO A 46 -4.59 33.93 6.24
CA PRO A 46 -5.64 33.38 7.08
C PRO A 46 -6.00 32.00 6.56
N PHE A 47 -5.81 30.98 7.39
CA PHE A 47 -6.39 29.66 7.17
C PHE A 47 -7.91 29.84 7.25
N THR A 48 -8.55 30.10 6.12
CA THR A 48 -10.00 29.89 5.99
C THR A 48 -10.25 28.45 6.41
N GLY A 49 -11.04 28.22 7.46
CA GLY A 49 -11.23 26.95 8.16
C GLY A 49 -11.89 25.82 7.35
N VAL A 50 -11.69 25.79 6.04
CA VAL A 50 -12.16 24.74 5.15
C VAL A 50 -11.00 23.75 4.97
N ILE A 51 -11.25 22.49 5.33
CA ILE A 51 -10.30 21.39 5.14
C ILE A 51 -9.91 21.31 3.65
N PRO A 52 -8.62 21.39 3.30
CA PRO A 52 -8.17 21.29 1.92
C PRO A 52 -8.70 20.04 1.21
N ARG A 53 -9.17 20.19 -0.02
CA ARG A 53 -9.79 19.08 -0.76
C ARG A 53 -8.81 17.97 -1.10
N ARG A 54 -7.50 18.25 -1.11
CA ARG A 54 -6.47 17.20 -1.23
C ARG A 54 -6.54 16.15 -0.12
N PHE A 55 -7.05 16.48 1.06
CA PHE A 55 -7.24 15.49 2.13
C PHE A 55 -8.37 14.52 1.82
N LEU A 56 -9.44 14.95 1.15
CA LEU A 56 -10.48 14.03 0.68
C LEU A 56 -9.95 13.05 -0.37
N LEU A 57 -9.01 13.49 -1.22
CA LEU A 57 -8.31 12.60 -2.15
C LEU A 57 -7.48 11.56 -1.40
N ILE A 58 -6.73 11.98 -0.37
CA ILE A 58 -5.95 11.08 0.48
C ILE A 58 -6.85 10.08 1.19
N THR A 59 -7.99 10.52 1.74
CA THR A 59 -9.00 9.64 2.32
C THR A 59 -9.57 8.67 1.29
N GLY A 60 -9.88 9.13 0.07
CA GLY A 60 -10.36 8.29 -1.02
C GLY A 60 -9.36 7.19 -1.39
N THR A 61 -8.08 7.53 -1.56
CA THR A 61 -7.02 6.56 -1.86
C THR A 61 -6.67 5.67 -0.66
N PHE A 62 -6.83 6.17 0.57
CA PHE A 62 -6.69 5.35 1.76
C PHE A 62 -7.79 4.29 1.84
N LEU A 63 -9.06 4.69 1.66
CA LEU A 63 -10.20 3.77 1.63
C LEU A 63 -10.08 2.77 0.47
N LEU A 64 -9.55 3.20 -0.68
CA LEU A 64 -9.21 2.30 -1.78
C LEU A 64 -8.22 1.22 -1.35
N SER A 65 -7.12 1.60 -0.69
CA SER A 65 -6.13 0.65 -0.18
C SER A 65 -6.71 -0.30 0.88
N VAL A 66 -7.61 0.19 1.75
CA VAL A 66 -8.32 -0.64 2.72
C VAL A 66 -9.18 -1.67 2.00
N LEU A 67 -10.07 -1.22 1.11
CA LEU A 67 -10.97 -2.07 0.34
C LEU A 67 -10.20 -3.16 -0.43
N LEU A 68 -9.16 -2.75 -1.15
CA LEU A 68 -8.28 -3.64 -1.91
C LEU A 68 -7.74 -4.78 -1.04
N TYR A 69 -7.26 -4.47 0.16
CA TYR A 69 -6.73 -5.51 1.05
C TYR A 69 -7.79 -6.31 1.80
N VAL A 70 -9.00 -5.77 1.95
CA VAL A 70 -10.15 -6.55 2.40
C VAL A 70 -10.47 -7.63 1.37
N ASP A 71 -10.58 -7.28 0.08
CA ASP A 71 -10.82 -8.24 -1.00
C ASP A 71 -9.68 -9.27 -1.15
N ARG A 72 -8.43 -8.90 -0.84
CA ARG A 72 -7.31 -9.87 -0.84
C ARG A 72 -7.35 -10.85 0.31
N ALA A 73 -7.68 -10.37 1.50
CA ALA A 73 -7.67 -11.18 2.71
C ALA A 73 -8.93 -12.05 2.83
N CYS A 74 -10.07 -11.63 2.27
CA CYS A 74 -11.36 -12.32 2.42
C CYS A 74 -11.31 -13.79 1.96
N ILE A 75 -10.56 -14.11 0.90
CA ILE A 75 -10.44 -15.48 0.39
C ILE A 75 -9.71 -16.40 1.37
N SER A 76 -8.75 -15.89 2.15
CA SER A 76 -8.06 -16.68 3.17
C SER A 76 -9.04 -17.06 4.29
N THR A 77 -9.85 -16.10 4.72
CA THR A 77 -10.91 -16.31 5.71
C THR A 77 -11.99 -17.28 5.22
N ALA A 78 -12.33 -17.24 3.93
CA ALA A 78 -13.34 -18.11 3.32
C ALA A 78 -12.83 -19.50 2.91
N LYS A 79 -11.57 -19.83 3.20
CA LYS A 79 -10.93 -21.07 2.73
C LYS A 79 -11.76 -22.30 3.04
N GLU A 80 -12.08 -22.53 4.31
CA GLU A 80 -12.77 -23.76 4.73
C GLU A 80 -14.13 -23.91 4.04
N ALA A 81 -14.92 -22.84 4.03
CA ALA A 81 -16.24 -22.80 3.39
C ALA A 81 -16.16 -23.10 1.87
N ILE A 82 -15.25 -22.43 1.15
CA ILE A 82 -15.11 -22.63 -0.30
C ILE A 82 -14.57 -24.03 -0.61
N THR A 83 -13.54 -24.48 0.12
CA THR A 83 -12.95 -25.81 -0.15
C THR A 83 -13.90 -26.95 0.20
N GLY A 84 -14.76 -26.78 1.21
CA GLY A 84 -15.82 -27.73 1.55
C GLY A 84 -16.90 -27.78 0.46
N ASP A 85 -17.48 -26.64 0.11
CA ASP A 85 -18.57 -26.57 -0.88
C ASP A 85 -18.14 -27.04 -2.28
N LEU A 86 -16.91 -26.73 -2.68
CA LEU A 86 -16.37 -27.09 -4.00
C LEU A 86 -15.54 -28.38 -3.98
N SER A 87 -15.42 -29.04 -2.83
CA SER A 87 -14.62 -30.27 -2.63
C SER A 87 -13.18 -30.15 -3.14
N LEU A 88 -12.49 -29.05 -2.82
CA LEU A 88 -11.14 -28.75 -3.31
C LEU A 88 -10.05 -29.38 -2.46
N SER A 89 -9.00 -29.90 -3.11
CA SER A 89 -7.79 -30.36 -2.43
C SER A 89 -6.93 -29.19 -1.92
N LYS A 90 -5.98 -29.49 -1.02
CA LYS A 90 -5.02 -28.49 -0.52
C LYS A 90 -4.11 -27.96 -1.64
N GLU A 91 -3.74 -28.83 -2.57
CA GLU A 91 -2.94 -28.51 -3.75
C GLU A 91 -3.73 -27.58 -4.69
N GLN A 92 -5.00 -27.90 -4.96
CA GLN A 92 -5.89 -27.05 -5.75
C GLN A 92 -6.06 -25.67 -5.12
N TRP A 93 -6.28 -25.59 -3.81
CA TRP A 93 -6.35 -24.31 -3.10
C TRP A 93 -5.08 -23.47 -3.26
N SER A 94 -3.91 -24.12 -3.22
CA SER A 94 -2.62 -23.44 -3.42
C SER A 94 -2.52 -22.84 -4.83
N TRP A 95 -3.01 -23.55 -5.85
CA TRP A 95 -3.09 -23.03 -7.23
C TRP A 95 -4.06 -21.86 -7.36
N VAL A 96 -5.18 -21.86 -6.64
CA VAL A 96 -6.12 -20.73 -6.60
C VAL A 96 -5.45 -19.45 -6.07
N LEU A 97 -4.63 -19.57 -5.02
CA LEU A 97 -3.84 -18.45 -4.50
C LEU A 97 -2.75 -18.01 -5.48
N ALA A 98 -2.08 -18.96 -6.13
CA ALA A 98 -1.03 -18.69 -7.12
C ALA A 98 -1.57 -18.00 -8.39
N ALA A 99 -2.75 -18.38 -8.86
CA ALA A 99 -3.38 -17.79 -10.05
C ALA A 99 -3.60 -16.29 -9.90
N PHE A 100 -4.05 -15.85 -8.72
CA PHE A 100 -4.14 -14.43 -8.37
C PHE A 100 -2.79 -13.73 -8.46
N ALA A 101 -1.76 -14.29 -7.81
CA ALA A 101 -0.43 -13.70 -7.78
C ALA A 101 0.16 -13.58 -9.19
N PHE A 102 -0.07 -14.58 -10.04
CA PHE A 102 0.39 -14.59 -11.43
C PHE A 102 -0.32 -13.54 -12.29
N GLY A 103 -1.65 -13.45 -12.21
CA GLY A 103 -2.42 -12.40 -12.88
C GLY A 103 -2.00 -10.99 -12.43
N TYR A 104 -1.84 -10.80 -11.13
CA TYR A 104 -1.38 -9.52 -10.56
C TYR A 104 0.03 -9.15 -11.04
N ALA A 105 0.97 -10.10 -11.06
CA ALA A 105 2.33 -9.87 -11.52
C ALA A 105 2.38 -9.43 -12.99
N LEU A 106 1.64 -10.12 -13.87
CA LEU A 106 1.67 -9.88 -15.31
C LEU A 106 1.06 -8.52 -15.71
N PHE A 107 0.04 -8.07 -14.98
CA PHE A 107 -0.74 -6.88 -15.36
C PHE A 107 -0.35 -5.60 -14.62
N GLN A 108 0.57 -5.63 -13.63
CA GLN A 108 1.02 -4.44 -12.91
C GLN A 108 1.64 -3.38 -13.83
N THR A 109 2.59 -3.78 -14.69
CA THR A 109 3.26 -2.84 -15.62
C THR A 109 2.31 -2.31 -16.70
N PRO A 110 1.54 -3.15 -17.42
CA PRO A 110 0.55 -2.67 -18.39
C PRO A 110 -0.47 -1.72 -17.76
N ALA A 111 -0.98 -2.02 -16.57
CA ALA A 111 -1.96 -1.18 -15.91
C ALA A 111 -1.36 0.16 -15.45
N GLY A 112 -0.08 0.19 -15.08
CA GLY A 112 0.65 1.44 -14.82
C GLY A 112 0.77 2.32 -16.07
N VAL A 113 1.13 1.73 -17.21
CA VAL A 113 1.17 2.44 -18.51
C VAL A 113 -0.22 2.98 -18.87
N LEU A 114 -1.27 2.21 -18.59
CA LEU A 114 -2.65 2.65 -18.80
C LEU A 114 -3.02 3.84 -17.90
N ALA A 115 -2.62 3.81 -16.63
CA ALA A 115 -2.83 4.92 -15.67
C ALA A 115 -2.14 6.21 -16.13
N ASP A 116 -0.92 6.12 -16.67
CA ASP A 116 -0.21 7.28 -17.20
C ASP A 116 -0.92 7.90 -18.41
N ARG A 117 -1.51 7.06 -19.29
CA ARG A 117 -2.19 7.50 -20.51
C ARG A 117 -3.61 8.01 -20.30
N LEU A 118 -4.43 7.29 -19.53
CA LEU A 118 -5.85 7.57 -19.37
C LEU A 118 -6.20 8.35 -18.09
N GLY A 119 -5.20 8.59 -17.22
CA GLY A 119 -5.39 9.29 -15.96
C GLY A 119 -5.85 8.37 -14.82
N GLY A 120 -5.76 8.88 -13.60
CA GLY A 120 -6.15 8.17 -12.38
C GLY A 120 -7.66 8.07 -12.20
N ARG A 121 -8.46 8.99 -12.75
CA ARG A 121 -9.93 8.95 -12.61
C ARG A 121 -10.52 7.72 -13.28
N ALA A 122 -10.29 7.59 -14.59
CA ALA A 122 -10.87 6.51 -15.37
C ALA A 122 -10.26 5.16 -15.02
N VAL A 123 -8.94 5.10 -14.84
CA VAL A 123 -8.26 3.84 -14.58
C VAL A 123 -8.60 3.27 -13.21
N LEU A 124 -8.60 4.07 -12.14
CA LEU A 124 -8.99 3.55 -10.82
C LEU A 124 -10.47 3.13 -10.79
N ALA A 125 -11.38 3.89 -11.39
CA ALA A 125 -12.78 3.49 -11.49
C ALA A 125 -12.93 2.16 -12.25
N ALA A 126 -12.28 2.03 -13.41
CA ALA A 126 -12.33 0.80 -14.21
C ALA A 126 -11.75 -0.41 -13.46
N ILE A 127 -10.62 -0.22 -12.77
CA ILE A 127 -9.97 -1.26 -11.96
C ILE A 127 -10.86 -1.73 -10.81
N VAL A 128 -11.44 -0.78 -10.06
CA VAL A 128 -12.33 -1.13 -8.94
C VAL A 128 -13.58 -1.84 -9.43
N THR A 129 -14.20 -1.34 -10.50
CA THR A 129 -15.35 -1.98 -11.13
C THR A 129 -15.00 -3.40 -11.59
N ALA A 130 -13.85 -3.58 -12.27
CA ALA A 130 -13.42 -4.88 -12.77
C ALA A 130 -13.18 -5.88 -11.64
N TRP A 131 -12.41 -5.51 -10.60
CA TRP A 131 -12.20 -6.44 -9.50
C TRP A 131 -13.50 -6.72 -8.74
N SER A 132 -14.40 -5.75 -8.61
CA SER A 132 -15.68 -5.94 -7.90
C SER A 132 -16.54 -6.96 -8.62
N VAL A 133 -16.58 -6.91 -9.96
CA VAL A 133 -17.22 -7.96 -10.78
C VAL A 133 -16.61 -9.33 -10.47
N PHE A 134 -15.27 -9.44 -10.42
CA PHE A 134 -14.61 -10.72 -10.11
C PHE A 134 -14.80 -11.17 -8.65
N THR A 135 -14.95 -10.24 -7.69
CA THR A 135 -15.38 -10.56 -6.30
C THR A 135 -16.76 -11.20 -6.32
N GLY A 136 -17.72 -10.62 -7.07
CA GLY A 136 -19.05 -11.20 -7.24
C GLY A 136 -19.04 -12.54 -7.96
N LEU A 137 -18.23 -12.69 -9.02
CA LEU A 137 -18.07 -13.96 -9.72
C LEU A 137 -17.46 -15.04 -8.83
N THR A 138 -16.62 -14.68 -7.86
CA THR A 138 -16.10 -15.63 -6.87
C THR A 138 -17.24 -16.25 -6.08
N ALA A 139 -18.25 -15.46 -5.66
CA ALA A 139 -19.44 -15.96 -4.99
C ALA A 139 -20.25 -16.98 -5.81
N ALA A 140 -20.14 -16.90 -7.14
CA ALA A 140 -20.83 -17.78 -8.09
C ALA A 140 -19.95 -18.91 -8.61
N ALA A 141 -18.73 -19.10 -8.10
CA ALA A 141 -17.84 -20.18 -8.54
C ALA A 141 -18.43 -21.56 -8.19
N TRP A 142 -18.34 -22.51 -9.13
CA TRP A 142 -19.01 -23.83 -9.01
C TRP A 142 -18.04 -25.01 -9.06
N ASN A 143 -16.77 -24.78 -9.41
CA ASN A 143 -15.72 -25.82 -9.38
C ASN A 143 -14.32 -25.20 -9.34
N PHE A 144 -13.30 -26.05 -9.21
CA PHE A 144 -11.88 -25.64 -9.20
C PHE A 144 -11.49 -24.74 -10.38
N VAL A 145 -11.85 -25.12 -11.61
CA VAL A 145 -11.43 -24.41 -12.83
C VAL A 145 -12.06 -23.03 -12.90
N SER A 146 -13.35 -22.91 -12.60
CA SER A 146 -14.05 -21.62 -12.55
C SER A 146 -13.39 -20.68 -11.54
N LEU A 147 -13.11 -21.16 -10.32
CA LEU A 147 -12.46 -20.37 -9.28
C LEU A 147 -11.03 -19.97 -9.68
N LEU A 148 -10.27 -20.87 -10.29
CA LEU A 148 -8.91 -20.61 -10.76
C LEU A 148 -8.88 -19.47 -11.79
N VAL A 149 -9.77 -19.52 -12.80
CA VAL A 149 -9.88 -18.49 -13.85
C VAL A 149 -10.34 -17.16 -13.25
N ILE A 150 -11.37 -17.18 -12.41
CA ILE A 150 -11.87 -15.97 -11.73
C ILE A 150 -10.75 -15.33 -10.92
N ARG A 151 -9.93 -16.11 -10.22
CA ARG A 151 -8.84 -15.59 -9.39
C ARG A 151 -7.68 -15.02 -10.20
N PHE A 152 -7.34 -15.64 -11.33
CA PHE A 152 -6.39 -15.04 -12.27
C PHE A 152 -6.88 -13.68 -12.78
N LEU A 153 -8.14 -13.61 -13.23
CA LEU A 153 -8.75 -12.38 -13.74
C LEU A 153 -8.92 -11.32 -12.65
N PHE A 154 -9.27 -11.71 -11.43
CA PHE A 154 -9.29 -10.84 -10.27
C PHE A 154 -7.92 -10.20 -10.04
N GLY A 155 -6.84 -11.01 -10.05
CA GLY A 155 -5.47 -10.51 -9.93
C GLY A 155 -5.09 -9.55 -11.04
N ALA A 156 -5.45 -9.88 -12.28
CA ALA A 156 -5.23 -9.01 -13.43
C ALA A 156 -6.00 -7.67 -13.32
N GLY A 157 -7.27 -7.72 -12.92
CA GLY A 157 -8.13 -6.55 -12.76
C GLY A 157 -7.68 -5.61 -11.64
N GLU A 158 -7.17 -6.15 -10.55
CA GLU A 158 -6.70 -5.39 -9.38
C GLU A 158 -5.27 -4.81 -9.56
N ALA A 159 -4.51 -5.30 -10.54
CA ALA A 159 -3.08 -5.02 -10.73
C ALA A 159 -2.69 -3.53 -10.79
N GLY A 160 -3.57 -2.68 -11.32
CA GLY A 160 -3.27 -1.27 -11.54
C GLY A 160 -3.63 -0.33 -10.39
N ALA A 161 -4.16 -0.82 -9.26
CA ALA A 161 -4.66 0.05 -8.21
C ALA A 161 -3.55 0.94 -7.60
N PHE A 162 -2.40 0.36 -7.23
CA PHE A 162 -1.27 1.13 -6.71
C PHE A 162 -0.61 2.04 -7.75
N PRO A 163 -0.37 1.59 -9.00
CA PRO A 163 0.05 2.49 -10.08
C PRO A 163 -0.92 3.66 -10.31
N GLY A 164 -2.23 3.40 -10.33
CA GLY A 164 -3.26 4.42 -10.46
C GLY A 164 -3.25 5.42 -9.30
N MET A 165 -3.12 4.95 -8.06
CA MET A 165 -2.94 5.82 -6.89
C MET A 165 -1.67 6.67 -7.01
N ALA A 166 -0.56 6.10 -7.49
CA ALA A 166 0.67 6.85 -7.71
C ALA A 166 0.47 7.97 -8.75
N ARG A 167 -0.29 7.72 -9.82
CA ARG A 167 -0.65 8.73 -10.84
C ARG A 167 -1.51 9.85 -10.26
N VAL A 168 -2.47 9.52 -9.40
CA VAL A 168 -3.31 10.49 -8.68
C VAL A 168 -2.44 11.38 -7.78
N VAL A 169 -1.60 10.77 -6.95
CA VAL A 169 -0.67 11.48 -6.06
C VAL A 169 0.27 12.37 -6.86
N TYR A 170 0.76 11.90 -8.00
CA TYR A 170 1.62 12.71 -8.87
C TYR A 170 0.91 13.97 -9.38
N SER A 171 -0.39 13.91 -9.66
CA SER A 171 -1.14 15.01 -10.29
C SER A 171 -1.64 16.06 -9.29
N TRP A 172 -1.90 15.64 -8.05
CA TRP A 172 -2.55 16.46 -7.02
C TRP A 172 -1.69 16.80 -5.81
N ILE A 173 -0.69 15.98 -5.48
CA ILE A 173 0.04 16.12 -4.21
C ILE A 173 1.42 16.75 -4.45
N PRO A 174 1.72 17.85 -3.73
CA PRO A 174 3.06 18.47 -3.70
C PRO A 174 4.17 17.46 -3.40
N VAL A 175 5.33 17.62 -4.04
CA VAL A 175 6.45 16.65 -3.91
C VAL A 175 6.85 16.39 -2.45
N ARG A 176 6.84 17.44 -1.61
CA ARG A 176 7.23 17.40 -0.19
C ARG A 176 6.21 16.73 0.75
N GLU A 177 5.02 16.38 0.24
CA GLU A 177 3.96 15.70 1.00
C GLU A 177 3.77 14.25 0.54
N ARG A 178 4.49 13.81 -0.51
CA ARG A 178 4.25 12.50 -1.14
C ARG A 178 4.70 11.33 -0.26
N GLY A 179 5.72 11.50 0.58
CA GLY A 179 6.17 10.46 1.49
C GLY A 179 5.08 10.11 2.51
N MET A 180 4.52 11.12 3.18
CA MET A 180 3.40 10.94 4.11
C MET A 180 2.17 10.35 3.42
N VAL A 181 1.78 10.87 2.25
CA VAL A 181 0.60 10.35 1.53
C VAL A 181 0.79 8.87 1.14
N LYS A 182 1.98 8.48 0.68
CA LYS A 182 2.29 7.07 0.45
C LYS A 182 2.23 6.26 1.75
N GLY A 183 2.81 6.77 2.85
CA GLY A 183 2.74 6.12 4.16
C GLY A 183 1.30 5.87 4.62
N ILE A 184 0.42 6.86 4.47
CA ILE A 184 -1.02 6.74 4.76
C ILE A 184 -1.66 5.69 3.85
N ASN A 185 -1.51 5.78 2.53
CA ASN A 185 -2.12 4.82 1.60
C ASN A 185 -1.63 3.38 1.84
N PHE A 186 -0.35 3.17 2.13
CA PHE A 186 0.20 1.86 2.50
C PHE A 186 -0.18 1.44 3.92
N SER A 187 -0.54 2.34 4.83
CA SER A 187 -1.12 1.94 6.12
C SER A 187 -2.54 1.40 5.94
N GLY A 188 -3.30 1.96 4.99
CA GLY A 188 -4.64 1.49 4.63
C GLY A 188 -4.66 0.02 4.22
N SER A 189 -3.67 -0.45 3.45
CA SER A 189 -3.58 -1.87 3.10
C SER A 189 -3.40 -2.79 4.30
N ARG A 190 -2.59 -2.36 5.27
CA ARG A 190 -2.36 -3.12 6.51
C ARG A 190 -3.62 -3.15 7.38
N ILE A 191 -4.27 -2.00 7.53
CA ILE A 191 -5.51 -1.89 8.29
C ILE A 191 -6.63 -2.72 7.62
N GLY A 192 -6.76 -2.65 6.29
CA GLY A 192 -7.72 -3.46 5.54
C GLY A 192 -7.54 -4.96 5.77
N ALA A 193 -6.31 -5.47 5.64
CA ALA A 193 -6.03 -6.87 5.91
C ALA A 193 -6.32 -7.28 7.36
N ALA A 194 -5.98 -6.43 8.33
CA ALA A 194 -6.24 -6.67 9.75
C ALA A 194 -7.75 -6.71 10.07
N LEU A 195 -8.54 -5.80 9.50
CA LEU A 195 -9.98 -5.74 9.70
C LEU A 195 -10.74 -6.85 8.96
N ALA A 196 -10.22 -7.26 7.79
CA ALA A 196 -10.84 -8.30 6.98
C ALA A 196 -10.89 -9.65 7.69
N MET A 197 -9.84 -10.02 8.44
CA MET A 197 -9.79 -11.32 9.12
C MET A 197 -11.01 -11.55 10.03
N PRO A 198 -11.28 -10.73 11.07
CA PRO A 198 -12.47 -10.92 11.90
C PRO A 198 -13.77 -10.46 11.21
N GLY A 199 -13.74 -9.38 10.43
CA GLY A 199 -14.95 -8.81 9.83
C GLY A 199 -15.58 -9.72 8.78
N VAL A 200 -14.76 -10.28 7.88
CA VAL A 200 -15.23 -11.24 6.87
C VAL A 200 -15.60 -12.58 7.52
N ALA A 201 -14.86 -13.03 8.55
CA ALA A 201 -15.21 -14.27 9.26
C ALA A 201 -16.60 -14.16 9.89
N TRP A 202 -16.89 -13.03 10.53
CA TRP A 202 -18.21 -12.74 11.09
C TRP A 202 -19.30 -12.74 10.02
N LEU A 203 -19.06 -12.11 8.85
CA LEU A 203 -20.01 -12.14 7.73
C LEU A 203 -20.26 -13.57 7.25
N ILE A 204 -19.20 -14.37 7.03
CA ILE A 204 -19.31 -15.74 6.55
C ILE A 204 -20.10 -16.62 7.54
N HIS A 205 -19.84 -16.47 8.83
CA HIS A 205 -20.52 -17.23 9.87
C HIS A 205 -22.04 -17.00 9.88
N HIS A 206 -22.51 -15.77 9.62
CA HIS A 206 -23.93 -15.41 9.71
C HIS A 206 -24.66 -15.44 8.37
N LEU A 207 -23.96 -15.15 7.27
CA LEU A 207 -24.55 -14.92 5.95
C LEU A 207 -24.09 -15.94 4.89
N GLY A 208 -23.10 -16.77 5.20
CA GLY A 208 -22.43 -17.62 4.23
C GLY A 208 -21.42 -16.84 3.38
N TRP A 209 -20.55 -17.57 2.69
CA TRP A 209 -19.47 -16.97 1.92
C TRP A 209 -19.97 -16.31 0.63
N GLN A 210 -20.95 -16.89 -0.06
CA GLN A 210 -21.49 -16.33 -1.31
C GLN A 210 -22.06 -14.91 -1.07
N LEU A 211 -22.88 -14.73 -0.04
CA LEU A 211 -23.45 -13.42 0.29
C LEU A 211 -22.37 -12.44 0.78
N SER A 212 -21.37 -12.91 1.53
CA SER A 212 -20.24 -12.09 1.98
C SER A 212 -19.46 -11.49 0.79
N PHE A 213 -19.12 -12.30 -0.21
CA PHE A 213 -18.47 -11.81 -1.44
C PHE A 213 -19.37 -10.88 -2.26
N THR A 214 -20.68 -11.14 -2.28
CA THR A 214 -21.65 -10.26 -2.95
C THR A 214 -21.72 -8.87 -2.30
N LEU A 215 -21.66 -8.81 -0.96
CA LEU A 215 -21.59 -7.54 -0.23
C LEU A 215 -20.29 -6.79 -0.53
N LEU A 216 -19.16 -7.49 -0.58
CA LEU A 216 -17.87 -6.87 -0.96
C LEU A 216 -17.90 -6.30 -2.38
N MET A 217 -18.46 -7.04 -3.35
CA MET A 217 -18.72 -6.53 -4.70
C MET A 217 -19.52 -5.22 -4.67
N ALA A 218 -20.62 -5.18 -3.92
CA ALA A 218 -21.44 -3.98 -3.81
C ALA A 218 -20.65 -2.78 -3.24
N THR A 219 -19.84 -3.01 -2.20
CA THR A 219 -19.00 -1.93 -1.62
C THR A 219 -17.99 -1.37 -2.62
N GLY A 220 -17.40 -2.22 -3.47
CA GLY A 220 -16.48 -1.78 -4.51
C GLY A 220 -17.17 -0.98 -5.61
N PHE A 221 -18.36 -1.38 -6.06
CA PHE A 221 -19.15 -0.57 -7.00
C PHE A 221 -19.52 0.80 -6.44
N VAL A 222 -19.93 0.86 -5.16
CA VAL A 222 -20.21 2.13 -4.48
C VAL A 222 -18.96 3.01 -4.45
N TRP A 223 -17.80 2.46 -4.06
CA TRP A 223 -16.55 3.21 -4.07
C TRP A 223 -16.21 3.73 -5.47
N SER A 224 -16.32 2.88 -6.50
CA SER A 224 -16.03 3.23 -7.90
C SER A 224 -16.93 4.36 -8.41
N ALA A 225 -18.24 4.28 -8.13
CA ALA A 225 -19.20 5.32 -8.51
C ALA A 225 -18.90 6.66 -7.81
N LEU A 226 -18.61 6.63 -6.51
CA LEU A 226 -18.23 7.82 -5.74
C LEU A 226 -16.93 8.44 -6.27
N TRP A 227 -15.93 7.60 -6.55
CA TRP A 227 -14.65 8.05 -7.13
C TRP A 227 -14.85 8.71 -8.49
N TRP A 228 -15.58 8.06 -9.39
CA TRP A 228 -15.87 8.59 -10.71
C TRP A 228 -16.63 9.92 -10.65
N ALA A 229 -17.62 10.03 -9.76
CA ALA A 229 -18.39 11.26 -9.57
C ALA A 229 -17.50 12.40 -9.04
N TRP A 230 -16.64 12.12 -8.06
CA TRP A 230 -15.92 13.13 -7.29
C TRP A 230 -14.54 13.54 -7.86
N PHE A 231 -13.71 12.58 -8.26
CA PHE A 231 -12.30 12.83 -8.61
C PHE A 231 -12.14 13.36 -10.04
N ARG A 232 -11.14 14.22 -10.27
CA ARG A 232 -10.77 14.77 -11.60
C ARG A 232 -9.26 14.72 -11.74
N ASP A 233 -8.75 14.32 -12.90
CA ASP A 233 -7.32 14.15 -13.12
C ASP A 233 -6.55 15.47 -13.02
N ASP A 234 -7.10 16.53 -13.60
CA ASP A 234 -6.57 17.89 -13.44
C ASP A 234 -7.28 18.63 -12.29
N PRO A 235 -6.55 19.07 -11.23
CA PRO A 235 -7.13 19.89 -10.18
C PRO A 235 -7.80 21.17 -10.68
N THR A 236 -7.41 21.73 -11.83
CA THR A 236 -8.06 22.91 -12.41
C THR A 236 -9.53 22.67 -12.79
N GLN A 237 -9.89 21.42 -13.11
CA GLN A 237 -11.24 21.02 -13.49
C GLN A 237 -12.14 20.74 -12.28
N ARG A 238 -11.61 20.79 -11.05
CA ARG A 238 -12.38 20.50 -9.84
C ARG A 238 -13.15 21.73 -9.38
N GLN A 239 -14.47 21.69 -9.55
CA GLN A 239 -15.37 22.68 -8.95
C GLN A 239 -15.25 22.69 -7.42
N GLY A 240 -15.16 23.89 -6.85
CA GLY A 240 -15.10 24.15 -5.41
C GLY A 240 -13.72 24.02 -4.76
N LEU A 241 -12.65 23.83 -5.56
CA LEU A 241 -11.28 23.95 -5.07
C LEU A 241 -10.96 25.44 -4.80
N SER A 242 -10.41 25.76 -3.63
CA SER A 242 -9.99 27.14 -3.33
C SER A 242 -8.84 27.54 -4.25
N ARG A 243 -8.84 28.81 -4.72
CA ARG A 243 -7.75 29.35 -5.56
C ARG A 243 -6.40 29.21 -4.87
N THR A 244 -6.33 29.47 -3.57
CA THR A 244 -5.10 29.31 -2.76
C THR A 244 -4.60 27.87 -2.74
N GLU A 245 -5.50 26.89 -2.67
CA GLU A 245 -5.13 25.47 -2.72
C GLU A 245 -4.67 25.06 -4.13
N LEU A 246 -5.38 25.51 -5.17
CA LEU A 246 -5.00 25.25 -6.55
C LEU A 246 -3.60 25.79 -6.87
N ASP A 247 -3.33 27.04 -6.52
CA ASP A 247 -2.03 27.67 -6.74
C ASP A 247 -0.92 26.94 -5.98
N TYR A 248 -1.20 26.51 -4.74
CA TYR A 248 -0.27 25.71 -3.96
C TYR A 248 0.04 24.37 -4.62
N ILE A 249 -0.96 23.67 -5.14
CA ILE A 249 -0.78 22.40 -5.85
C ILE A 249 0.03 22.63 -7.12
N LEU A 250 -0.40 23.54 -8.01
CA LEU A 250 0.24 23.78 -9.30
C LEU A 250 1.72 24.18 -9.15
N LYS A 251 2.04 25.01 -8.16
CA LYS A 251 3.40 25.47 -7.89
C LYS A 251 4.33 24.38 -7.34
N ASN A 252 3.79 23.42 -6.56
CA ASN A 252 4.62 22.49 -5.78
C ASN A 252 4.47 21.02 -6.19
N ARG A 253 3.57 20.68 -7.11
CA ARG A 253 3.34 19.28 -7.56
C ARG A 253 4.42 18.74 -8.49
N GLN A 254 5.17 19.59 -9.19
CA GLN A 254 6.31 19.16 -10.01
C GLN A 254 7.56 19.93 -9.60
N ASP A 255 8.71 19.28 -9.81
CA ASP A 255 10.01 19.95 -9.78
C ASP A 255 10.15 20.78 -11.07
N PRO A 256 10.34 22.11 -11.00
CA PRO A 256 10.42 22.97 -12.19
C PRO A 256 11.47 22.53 -13.20
N GLU A 257 12.63 22.03 -12.74
CA GLU A 257 13.71 21.58 -13.62
C GLU A 257 13.31 20.30 -14.37
N ARG A 258 12.62 19.37 -13.70
CA ARG A 258 12.11 18.15 -14.33
C ARG A 258 10.92 18.40 -15.23
N ALA A 259 10.08 19.39 -14.91
CA ALA A 259 8.92 19.75 -15.72
C ALA A 259 9.33 20.45 -17.04
N ALA A 260 10.49 21.11 -17.06
CA ALA A 260 11.04 21.75 -18.25
C ALA A 260 11.81 20.79 -19.18
N ALA A 261 12.17 19.60 -18.70
CA ALA A 261 12.88 18.60 -19.50
C ALA A 261 11.94 17.94 -20.54
N PRO A 262 12.40 17.69 -21.78
CA PRO A 262 11.60 17.00 -22.77
C PRO A 262 11.27 15.57 -22.30
N PRO A 263 10.06 15.04 -22.59
CA PRO A 263 9.69 13.69 -22.21
C PRO A 263 10.58 12.68 -22.93
N GLU A 264 11.50 12.05 -22.20
CA GLU A 264 12.33 10.98 -22.75
C GLU A 264 11.55 9.67 -22.82
N PRO A 265 11.62 8.94 -23.94
CA PRO A 265 11.01 7.62 -24.04
C PRO A 265 11.67 6.66 -23.05
N LEU A 266 10.85 5.88 -22.33
CA LEU A 266 11.31 4.86 -21.40
C LEU A 266 12.18 3.82 -22.13
N ARG A 267 13.49 3.89 -21.92
CA ARG A 267 14.43 2.87 -22.41
C ARG A 267 14.49 1.73 -21.39
N VAL A 268 13.69 0.70 -21.59
CA VAL A 268 13.65 -0.49 -20.70
C VAL A 268 15.05 -1.06 -20.46
N ARG A 269 15.92 -1.06 -21.49
CA ARG A 269 17.30 -1.52 -21.36
C ARG A 269 18.13 -0.72 -20.36
N SER A 270 17.96 0.60 -20.27
CA SER A 270 18.71 1.42 -19.30
C SER A 270 18.19 1.22 -17.88
N LEU A 271 16.89 0.95 -17.72
CA LEU A 271 16.32 0.56 -16.43
C LEU A 271 16.90 -0.78 -15.96
N LEU A 272 16.87 -1.81 -16.80
CA LEU A 272 17.40 -3.14 -16.47
C LEU A 272 18.92 -3.16 -16.26
N GLY A 273 19.67 -2.21 -16.83
CA GLY A 273 21.09 -2.02 -16.57
C GLY A 273 21.41 -1.26 -15.28
N SER A 274 20.41 -0.67 -14.61
CA SER A 274 20.62 0.14 -13.41
C SER A 274 20.80 -0.72 -12.16
N GLY A 275 21.95 -0.59 -11.48
CA GLY A 275 22.17 -1.25 -10.19
C GLY A 275 21.16 -0.83 -9.13
N ASN A 276 20.71 0.43 -9.15
CA ASN A 276 19.70 0.93 -8.22
C ASN A 276 18.34 0.25 -8.40
N LEU A 277 17.96 -0.09 -9.64
CA LEU A 277 16.73 -0.84 -9.89
C LEU A 277 16.80 -2.21 -9.20
N TRP A 278 17.89 -2.95 -9.41
CA TRP A 278 18.06 -4.28 -8.83
C TRP A 278 18.11 -4.25 -7.30
N LEU A 279 18.84 -3.30 -6.71
CA LEU A 279 18.85 -3.12 -5.25
C LEU A 279 17.44 -2.86 -4.70
N MET A 280 16.67 -2.02 -5.39
CA MET A 280 15.29 -1.72 -5.02
C MET A 280 14.37 -2.94 -5.19
N MET A 281 14.55 -3.74 -6.26
CA MET A 281 13.81 -4.98 -6.48
C MET A 281 14.12 -6.03 -5.41
N THR A 282 15.39 -6.22 -5.05
CA THR A 282 15.80 -7.15 -3.98
C THR A 282 15.22 -6.75 -2.64
N GLN A 283 15.28 -5.45 -2.29
CA GLN A 283 14.65 -4.93 -1.08
C GLN A 283 13.13 -5.19 -1.10
N TYR A 284 12.48 -4.90 -2.23
CA TYR A 284 11.04 -5.08 -2.38
C TYR A 284 10.63 -6.55 -2.27
N PHE A 285 11.43 -7.48 -2.82
CA PHE A 285 11.21 -8.92 -2.68
C PHE A 285 11.22 -9.36 -1.21
N GLY A 286 12.27 -9.01 -0.46
CA GLY A 286 12.37 -9.37 0.96
C GLY A 286 11.23 -8.77 1.81
N SER A 287 10.84 -7.52 1.50
CA SER A 287 9.70 -6.87 2.16
C SER A 287 8.37 -7.57 1.85
N ASN A 288 8.15 -7.99 0.60
CA ASN A 288 6.90 -8.64 0.21
C ASN A 288 6.79 -10.05 0.77
N PHE A 289 7.89 -10.80 0.88
CA PHE A 289 7.87 -12.14 1.48
C PHE A 289 7.28 -12.10 2.91
N THR A 290 7.81 -11.22 3.76
CA THR A 290 7.36 -11.06 5.15
C THR A 290 5.88 -10.64 5.21
N PHE A 291 5.48 -9.74 4.32
CA PHE A 291 4.12 -9.21 4.30
C PHE A 291 3.08 -10.24 3.81
N PHE A 292 3.35 -10.95 2.71
CA PHE A 292 2.44 -11.97 2.19
C PHE A 292 2.32 -13.19 3.11
N PHE A 293 3.42 -13.58 3.77
CA PHE A 293 3.36 -14.60 4.82
C PHE A 293 2.39 -14.20 5.94
N SER A 294 2.51 -12.95 6.42
CA SER A 294 1.62 -12.40 7.46
C SER A 294 0.15 -12.36 7.02
N LEU A 295 -0.11 -12.14 5.73
CA LEU A 295 -1.47 -12.02 5.20
C LEU A 295 -2.13 -13.38 4.93
N THR A 296 -1.38 -14.36 4.42
CA THR A 296 -1.97 -15.61 3.90
C THR A 296 -1.76 -16.82 4.80
N TRP A 297 -0.64 -16.90 5.53
CA TRP A 297 -0.25 -18.10 6.29
C TRP A 297 -0.24 -17.90 7.80
N LEU A 298 -0.03 -16.68 8.30
CA LEU A 298 0.08 -16.42 9.74
C LEU A 298 -1.20 -16.78 10.51
N TYR A 299 -2.35 -16.33 10.03
CA TYR A 299 -3.66 -16.63 10.66
C TYR A 299 -3.90 -18.14 10.83
N PRO A 300 -3.90 -18.96 9.76
CA PRO A 300 -4.15 -20.40 9.91
C PRO A 300 -3.05 -21.11 10.71
N TYR A 301 -1.80 -20.63 10.65
CA TYR A 301 -0.70 -21.15 11.45
C TYR A 301 -0.94 -20.95 12.95
N VAL A 302 -1.25 -19.72 13.37
CA VAL A 302 -1.50 -19.39 14.79
C VAL A 302 -2.72 -20.16 15.30
N GLN A 303 -3.79 -20.23 14.50
CA GLN A 303 -5.00 -20.98 14.85
C GLN A 303 -4.67 -22.47 15.10
N THR A 304 -3.96 -23.11 14.17
CA THR A 304 -3.65 -24.55 14.25
C THR A 304 -2.63 -24.87 15.34
N LYS A 305 -1.56 -24.06 15.44
CA LYS A 305 -0.42 -24.31 16.34
C LYS A 305 -0.80 -24.14 17.82
N TYR A 306 -1.68 -23.18 18.11
CA TYR A 306 -2.09 -22.83 19.48
C TYR A 306 -3.52 -23.27 19.81
N HIS A 307 -4.20 -23.98 18.90
CA HIS A 307 -5.57 -24.48 19.08
C HIS A 307 -6.57 -23.38 19.48
N LEU A 308 -6.43 -22.20 18.88
CA LEU A 308 -7.29 -21.04 19.16
C LEU A 308 -8.56 -21.10 18.32
N ASN A 309 -9.64 -20.48 18.82
CA ASN A 309 -10.80 -20.22 17.99
C ASN A 309 -10.46 -19.18 16.90
N ALA A 310 -11.30 -19.10 15.86
CA ALA A 310 -11.08 -18.24 14.70
C ALA A 310 -10.94 -16.75 15.07
N VAL A 311 -11.72 -16.27 16.03
CA VAL A 311 -11.74 -14.86 16.41
C VAL A 311 -10.46 -14.48 17.15
N ASP A 312 -10.05 -15.28 18.14
CA ASP A 312 -8.83 -15.05 18.91
C ASP A 312 -7.58 -15.16 18.02
N ALA A 313 -7.52 -16.17 17.14
CA ALA A 313 -6.45 -16.28 16.15
C ALA A 313 -6.36 -15.04 15.25
N GLY A 314 -7.51 -14.46 14.89
CA GLY A 314 -7.62 -13.20 14.16
C GLY A 314 -7.01 -12.01 14.93
N PHE A 315 -7.31 -11.90 16.23
CA PHE A 315 -6.73 -10.87 17.11
C PHE A 315 -5.22 -10.97 17.24
N TYR A 316 -4.64 -12.17 17.33
CA TYR A 316 -3.19 -12.31 17.34
C TYR A 316 -2.56 -12.02 15.98
N ALA A 317 -3.17 -12.50 14.89
CA ALA A 317 -2.64 -12.33 13.53
C ALA A 317 -2.66 -10.87 13.04
N MET A 318 -3.58 -10.04 13.55
CA MET A 318 -3.64 -8.62 13.17
C MET A 318 -2.51 -7.76 13.77
N VAL A 319 -1.93 -8.14 14.92
CA VAL A 319 -0.94 -7.31 15.64
C VAL A 319 0.30 -6.96 14.80
N PRO A 320 0.98 -7.92 14.13
CA PRO A 320 2.12 -7.60 13.26
C PRO A 320 1.73 -6.72 12.08
N VAL A 321 0.53 -6.92 11.54
CA VAL A 321 0.04 -6.16 10.39
C VAL A 321 -0.24 -4.71 10.78
N LEU A 322 -0.91 -4.48 11.92
CA LEU A 322 -1.17 -3.15 12.47
C LEU A 322 0.11 -2.42 12.88
N SER A 323 1.09 -3.13 13.43
CA SER A 323 2.43 -2.59 13.70
C SER A 323 3.09 -2.10 12.40
N GLY A 324 2.92 -2.86 11.31
CA GLY A 324 3.34 -2.43 9.98
C GLY A 324 2.59 -1.19 9.47
N ALA A 325 1.31 -1.01 9.81
CA ALA A 325 0.55 0.18 9.45
C ALA A 325 1.14 1.44 10.10
N ALA A 326 1.44 1.38 11.40
CA ALA A 326 2.12 2.45 12.12
C ALA A 326 3.51 2.73 11.53
N GLY A 327 4.27 1.67 11.22
CA GLY A 327 5.56 1.77 10.55
C GLY A 327 5.50 2.51 9.21
N ASN A 328 4.47 2.28 8.40
CA ASN A 328 4.29 2.98 7.11
C ASN A 328 4.07 4.48 7.30
N ILE A 329 3.27 4.90 8.28
CA ILE A 329 3.01 6.32 8.58
C ILE A 329 4.29 7.00 9.08
N VAL A 330 4.98 6.37 10.04
CA VAL A 330 6.23 6.90 10.61
C VAL A 330 7.31 7.02 9.53
N SER A 331 7.46 5.99 8.69
CA SER A 331 8.40 6.00 7.57
C SER A 331 8.08 7.11 6.58
N GLY A 332 6.81 7.29 6.21
CA GLY A 332 6.37 8.37 5.32
C GLY A 332 6.69 9.76 5.89
N ALA A 333 6.44 9.95 7.19
CA ALA A 333 6.78 11.19 7.90
C ALA A 333 8.29 11.44 7.94
N LEU A 334 9.07 10.41 8.20
CA LEU A 334 10.54 10.49 8.25
C LEU A 334 11.12 10.86 6.88
N VAL A 335 10.61 10.27 5.79
CA VAL A 335 11.01 10.63 4.43
C VAL A 335 10.72 12.10 4.16
N ASP A 336 9.51 12.58 4.43
CA ASP A 336 9.18 14.00 4.21
C ASP A 336 10.00 14.93 5.12
N MET A 337 10.43 14.49 6.30
CA MET A 337 11.32 15.24 7.18
C MET A 337 12.75 15.33 6.63
N LEU A 338 13.28 14.24 6.06
CA LEU A 338 14.63 14.18 5.51
C LEU A 338 14.78 14.97 4.20
N TYR A 339 13.72 15.09 3.40
CA TYR A 339 13.70 15.80 2.12
C TYR A 339 13.25 17.27 2.23
N ARG A 340 13.08 17.80 3.45
CA ARG A 340 12.76 19.22 3.71
C ARG A 340 13.99 20.11 3.76
#